data_AF-A0A9X2MMR4-F1
#
_entry.id   AF-A0A9X2MMR4-F1
#
_cell.length_a   1.000
_cell.length_b   1.000
_cell.length_c   1.000
_cell.angle_alpha   90.00
_cell.angle_beta   90.00
_cell.angle_gamma   90.00
#
_symmetry.space_group_name_H-M   'P 1'
#
loop_
_entity.id
_entity.type
_entity.pdbx_description
1 polymer ?
#
loop_
_entity_poly.entity_id
_entity_poly.type
_entity_poly.pdbx_seq_one_letter_code
_entity_poly.pdbx_strand_id
1 'polypeptide(L)' 'MDERKADVINRIRAYGIIKDPQWLDRPDELVPLWVMLEAFLELIERLDPPNRPFD' A
#
# COMPACT_ATOMS: atom_id res chain seq x y z
N MET A 1 11.78 -12.39 -14.08
CA MET A 1 11.38 -12.34 -12.66
C MET A 1 11.21 -10.88 -12.20
N ASP A 2 11.92 -9.92 -12.81
CA ASP A 2 11.93 -8.51 -12.41
C ASP A 2 10.69 -7.69 -12.82
N GLU A 3 10.07 -7.98 -13.98
CA GLU A 3 8.90 -7.23 -14.45
C GLU A 3 7.73 -7.24 -13.46
N ARG A 4 7.46 -8.39 -12.84
CA ARG A 4 6.33 -8.54 -11.92
C ARG A 4 6.54 -7.78 -10.61
N LYS A 5 7.79 -7.63 -10.16
CA LYS A 5 8.14 -6.78 -9.00
C LYS A 5 7.99 -5.30 -9.35
N ALA A 6 8.47 -4.88 -10.52
CA ALA A 6 8.35 -3.50 -10.99
C ALA A 6 6.89 -3.05 -11.10
N ASP A 7 6.01 -3.92 -11.59
CA ASP A 7 4.58 -3.64 -11.72
C ASP A 7 3.89 -3.44 -10.36
N VAL A 8 4.27 -4.24 -9.36
CA VAL A 8 3.78 -4.11 -7.99
C VAL A 8 4.25 -2.79 -7.35
N ILE A 9 5.54 -2.44 -7.50
CA ILE A 9 6.10 -1.18 -7.01
C ILE A 9 5.37 0.02 -7.64
N ASN A 10 5.12 -0.02 -8.94
CA ASN A 10 4.40 1.04 -9.64
C ASN A 10 2.95 1.16 -9.18
N ARG A 11 2.24 0.05 -8.96
CA ARG A 11 0.88 0.09 -8.40
C ARG A 11 0.85 0.67 -7.00
N ILE A 12 1.79 0.29 -6.15
CA ILE A 12 1.90 0.80 -4.78
C ILE A 12 2.18 2.31 -4.80
N ARG A 13 3.11 2.76 -5.65
CA ARG A 13 3.42 4.19 -5.83
C ARG A 13 2.22 4.97 -6.38
N ALA A 14 1.48 4.41 -7.33
CA ALA A 14 0.31 5.05 -7.94
C ALA A 14 -0.91 5.11 -7.01
N TYR A 15 -1.01 4.18 -6.07
CA TYR A 15 -2.12 4.13 -5.14
C TYR A 15 -2.07 5.20 -4.05
N GLY A 16 -0.90 5.80 -3.79
CA GLY A 16 -0.76 6.84 -2.77
C GLY A 16 -0.82 6.35 -1.33
N ILE A 17 -0.86 5.02 -1.11
CA ILE A 17 -0.91 4.40 0.24
C ILE A 17 0.26 4.83 1.13
N ILE A 18 1.37 5.23 0.50
CA ILE A 18 2.67 5.30 1.14
C ILE A 18 3.20 6.71 1.06
N LYS A 19 3.22 7.38 2.20
CA LYS A 19 3.72 8.74 2.32
C LYS A 19 5.24 8.84 2.19
N ASP A 20 5.98 7.77 2.51
CA ASP A 20 7.45 7.75 2.42
C ASP A 20 7.98 6.54 1.60
N PRO A 21 8.30 6.73 0.31
CA PRO A 21 8.61 5.64 -0.61
C PRO A 21 10.05 5.13 -0.55
N GLN A 22 10.90 5.60 0.39
CA GLN A 22 12.32 5.22 0.44
C GLN A 22 12.59 3.71 0.53
N TRP A 23 11.64 2.94 1.06
CA TRP A 23 11.76 1.48 1.12
C TRP A 23 11.53 0.80 -0.25
N LEU A 24 10.84 1.46 -1.18
CA LEU A 24 10.62 0.95 -2.55
C LEU A 24 11.91 0.94 -3.38
N ASP A 25 12.94 1.70 -2.97
CA ASP A 25 14.26 1.66 -3.59
C ASP A 25 14.98 0.33 -3.31
N ARG A 26 14.48 -0.48 -2.36
CA ARG A 26 15.04 -1.78 -1.98
C ARG A 26 13.94 -2.86 -1.88
N PRO A 27 13.36 -3.29 -3.01
CA PRO A 27 12.23 -4.22 -3.03
C PRO A 27 12.59 -5.66 -2.63
N ASP A 28 13.87 -5.97 -2.45
CA ASP A 28 14.36 -7.25 -1.99
C ASP A 28 14.53 -7.32 -0.47
N GLU A 29 14.44 -6.18 0.23
CA GLU A 29 14.48 -6.11 1.69
C GLU A 29 13.07 -6.23 2.30
N LEU A 30 13.01 -6.55 3.60
CA LEU A 30 11.74 -6.63 4.31
C LEU A 30 11.08 -5.24 4.38
N VAL A 31 9.77 -5.21 4.11
CA VAL A 31 8.96 -3.98 4.20
C VAL A 31 8.93 -3.50 5.67
N PRO A 32 9.11 -2.20 5.94
CA PRO A 32 8.97 -1.67 7.29
C PRO A 32 7.58 -1.94 7.89
N LEU A 33 7.53 -2.26 9.19
CA LEU A 33 6.26 -2.58 9.87
C LEU A 33 5.22 -1.46 9.76
N TRP A 34 5.65 -0.19 9.88
CA TRP A 34 4.75 0.96 9.80
C TRP A 34 4.05 1.07 8.44
N VAL A 35 4.74 0.72 7.35
CA VAL A 35 4.16 0.68 5.99
C VAL A 35 3.07 -0.38 5.89
N MET A 36 3.34 -1.56 6.46
CA MET A 36 2.34 -2.64 6.50
C MET A 36 1.10 -2.20 7.29
N LEU A 37 1.29 -1.52 8.43
CA LEU A 37 0.19 -1.00 9.25
C LEU A 37 -0.63 0.06 8.49
N GLU A 38 0.00 0.99 7.77
CA GLU A 38 -0.70 1.97 6.93
C GLU A 38 -1.53 1.28 5.83
N ALA A 39 -0.95 0.28 5.14
CA ALA A 39 -1.66 -0.48 4.13
C ALA A 39 -2.87 -1.24 4.69
N PHE A 40 -2.77 -1.76 5.93
CA PHE A 40 -3.90 -2.38 6.62
C PHE A 40 -4.99 -1.38 6.97
N LEU A 41 -4.64 -0.18 7.44
CA LEU A 41 -5.62 0.88 7.76
C LEU A 41 -6.40 1.30 6.51
N GLU A 42 -5.71 1.55 5.39
CA GLU A 42 -6.39 1.89 4.13
C GLU A 42 -7.28 0.75 3.60
N LEU A 43 -6.84 -0.50 3.79
CA LEU A 43 -7.65 -1.65 3.41
C LEU A 43 -8.93 -1.73 4.26
N ILE A 44 -8.83 -1.48 5.57
CA ILE A 44 -9.98 -1.44 6.47
C ILE A 44 -10.94 -0.32 6.07
N GLU A 45 -10.44 0.89 5.81
CA GLU A 45 -11.25 2.03 5.36
C GLU A 45 -11.98 1.75 4.04
N ARG A 46 -11.36 0.98 3.12
CA ARG A 46 -11.99 0.56 1.87
C ARG A 46 -13.02 -0.54 2.03
N LEU A 47 -12.80 -1.48 2.95
CA LEU A 47 -13.71 -2.60 3.19
C LEU A 47 -14.94 -2.17 3.98
N ASP A 48 -14.79 -1.21 4.89
CA ASP A 48 -15.88 -0.62 5.66
C ASP A 48 -15.89 0.90 5.52
N PRO A 49 -16.33 1.41 4.35
CA PRO A 49 -16.37 2.83 4.10
C PRO A 49 -17.39 3.48 5.05
N PRO A 50 -17.00 4.52 5.82
CA PRO A 50 -17.84 5.13 6.85
C PRO A 50 -19.10 5.81 6.28
N ASN A 51 -19.21 5.93 4.95
CA ASN A 51 -20.34 6.53 4.23
C ASN A 51 -21.28 5.47 3.63
N ARG A 52 -21.63 4.40 4.35
CA ARG A 52 -22.87 3.70 4.00
C ARG A 52 -24.04 4.63 4.36
N PRO A 53 -24.88 5.05 3.39
CA PRO A 53 -26.14 5.67 3.75
C PRO A 53 -26.88 4.67 4.64
N PHE A 54 -27.34 5.12 5.80
CA PHE A 54 -28.26 4.34 6.62
C PHE A 54 -29.51 4.10 5.76
N ASP A 55 -29.70 2.86 5.32
CA ASP A 55 -30.96 2.40 4.72
C ASP A 55 -31.93 1.98 5.84
#